data_AF-A0A0N0NND6-F1
#
_entry.id   AF-A0A0N0NND6-F1
#
_cell.length_a   1.000
_cell.length_b   1.000
_cell.length_c   1.000
_cell.angle_alpha   90.00
_cell.angle_beta   90.00
_cell.angle_gamma   90.00
#
_symmetry.space_group_name_H-M   'P 1'
#
loop_
_entity.id
_entity.type
_entity.pdbx_description
1 polymer ?
#
loop_
_entity_poly.entity_id
_entity_poly.type
_entity_poly.pdbx_seq_one_letter_code
_entity_poly.pdbx_strand_id
1 'polypeptide(L)'
;MSFPSSSSSILDTLPRELLFHVLARAPDAEALYNVALTCRTLYSIVAEVKTRLLHNITRRIDARVIDIAFTAADARFPDGWLRSWLPPKRNLTVEDLDRGCDTKPTPSQWSIKVLLAMEETHNAVEAVVKEMVCEKYLTLNFQDAPMTDSEICRFQHVLYRAQIICVMHELYPIRYHWQRHTFRNFYSRYNFMENEQLACVWEMLRRVVHDAIHRLCALDPVWARYVQVVDIEQIADSRLEFFTMKGLPFIQALISASTRRDLTTLLGPDPRLSRTDMRLSSLIRDTISLGPYNGTLDITYHGQYDGIVAFEWDDDAQQVVQKPLFQDIDRGPTATWTWAHPDADARPHSRPCESQHTHLRREGYLLWDWSRCKDVWLQEPFDGLPGGSASVQHDSPLQGWFWDEVVKDRDRLAMSRYRLGLRGVPRSEEVMTMVEQNVLEHASYDMAIELSPAS
;
A
#
# COMPACT_ATOMS: atom_id res chain seq x y z
N MET A 1 18.65 27.38 60.05
CA MET A 1 18.19 25.98 60.11
C MET A 1 18.51 25.34 58.76
N SER A 2 19.60 24.60 58.70
CA SER A 2 20.02 23.83 57.52
C SER A 2 19.18 22.56 57.45
N PHE A 3 18.38 22.41 56.40
CA PHE A 3 17.67 21.15 56.15
C PHE A 3 18.70 20.03 55.95
N PRO A 4 18.51 18.86 56.58
CA PRO A 4 19.41 17.73 56.38
C PRO A 4 19.44 17.39 54.89
N SER A 5 20.65 17.36 54.34
CA SER A 5 20.94 16.94 52.97
C SER A 5 20.20 15.63 52.68
N SER A 6 19.27 15.71 51.73
CA SER A 6 18.45 14.60 51.26
C SER A 6 19.33 13.38 50.99
N SER A 7 19.14 12.33 51.80
CA SER A 7 19.75 11.02 51.61
C SER A 7 19.51 10.58 50.16
N SER A 8 20.58 10.43 49.38
CA SER A 8 20.51 9.90 48.01
C SER A 8 19.80 8.55 48.05
N SER A 9 18.82 8.34 47.17
CA SER A 9 18.12 7.06 47.11
C SER A 9 19.13 5.96 46.77
N ILE A 10 18.93 4.75 47.31
CA ILE A 10 19.73 3.57 46.90
C ILE A 10 19.64 3.36 45.39
N LEU A 11 18.53 3.76 44.77
CA LEU A 11 18.37 3.69 43.31
C LEU A 11 19.33 4.62 42.56
N ASP A 12 19.78 5.71 43.18
CA ASP A 12 20.71 6.66 42.58
C ASP A 12 22.14 6.14 42.57
N THR A 13 22.45 5.12 43.38
CA THR A 13 23.79 4.50 43.44
C THR A 13 23.92 3.28 42.53
N LEU A 14 22.81 2.79 41.97
CA LEU A 14 22.83 1.65 41.06
C LEU A 14 23.33 2.06 39.66
N PRO A 15 24.15 1.21 39.00
CA PRO A 15 24.49 1.36 37.59
C PRO A 15 23.24 1.50 36.71
N ARG A 16 23.32 2.38 35.71
CA ARG A 16 22.21 2.66 34.80
C ARG A 16 21.73 1.40 34.07
N GLU A 17 22.65 0.52 33.69
CA GLU A 17 22.40 -0.72 32.97
C GLU A 17 21.49 -1.65 33.79
N LEU A 18 21.67 -1.71 35.10
CA LEU A 18 20.81 -2.50 36.00
C LEU A 18 19.41 -1.89 36.11
N LEU A 19 19.32 -0.56 36.21
CA LEU A 19 18.04 0.14 36.23
C LEU A 19 17.30 -0.05 34.89
N PHE A 20 18.00 -0.03 33.76
CA PHE A 20 17.45 -0.40 32.45
C PHE A 20 16.92 -1.83 32.44
N HIS A 21 17.66 -2.80 32.99
CA HIS A 21 17.19 -4.18 33.08
C HIS A 21 15.94 -4.33 33.95
N VAL A 22 15.83 -3.57 35.05
CA VAL A 22 14.63 -3.53 35.90
C VAL A 22 13.45 -2.95 35.11
N LEU A 23 13.65 -1.82 34.43
CA LEU A 23 12.62 -1.19 33.62
C LEU A 23 12.19 -2.07 32.44
N ALA A 24 13.12 -2.78 31.81
CA ALA A 24 12.86 -3.72 30.71
C ALA A 24 12.04 -4.96 31.14
N ARG A 25 11.92 -5.20 32.46
CA ARG A 25 11.03 -6.25 33.00
C ARG A 25 9.61 -5.76 33.24
N ALA A 26 9.30 -4.49 32.98
CA ALA A 26 7.93 -4.01 33.02
C ALA A 26 7.08 -4.77 31.98
N PRO A 27 5.92 -5.32 32.36
CA PRO A 27 5.09 -6.14 31.47
C PRO A 27 4.48 -5.32 30.32
N ASP A 28 4.28 -4.02 30.51
CA ASP A 28 3.70 -3.11 29.54
C ASP A 28 4.16 -1.66 29.78
N ALA A 29 3.76 -0.77 28.86
CA ALA A 29 4.12 0.65 28.92
C ALA A 29 3.50 1.39 30.13
N GLU A 30 2.37 0.92 30.66
CA GLU A 30 1.71 1.52 31.83
C GLU A 30 2.48 1.20 33.11
N ALA A 31 2.89 -0.06 33.28
CA ALA A 31 3.77 -0.48 34.36
C ALA A 31 5.11 0.26 34.29
N LEU A 32 5.68 0.42 33.08
CA LEU A 32 6.90 1.20 32.89
C LEU A 32 6.73 2.65 33.36
N TYR A 33 5.60 3.28 33.00
CA TYR A 33 5.28 4.64 33.42
C TYR A 33 5.11 4.76 34.94
N ASN A 34 4.37 3.83 35.56
CA ASN A 34 4.19 3.80 37.01
C ASN A 34 5.51 3.60 37.75
N VAL A 35 6.40 2.73 37.26
CA VAL A 35 7.76 2.55 37.79
C VAL A 35 8.57 3.83 37.62
N ALA A 36 8.48 4.49 36.47
CA ALA A 36 9.18 5.75 36.21
C ALA A 36 8.80 6.85 37.22
N LEU A 37 7.53 6.92 37.61
CA LEU A 37 7.03 7.94 38.55
C LEU A 37 7.47 7.70 40.01
N THR A 38 8.01 6.53 40.34
CA THR A 38 8.43 6.21 41.72
C THR A 38 9.65 7.00 42.17
N CYS A 39 10.57 7.34 41.26
CA CYS A 39 11.74 8.16 41.58
C CYS A 39 12.29 8.90 40.36
N ARG A 40 13.03 9.99 40.62
CA ARG A 40 13.59 10.87 39.58
C ARG A 40 14.59 10.15 38.66
N THR A 41 15.38 9.22 39.20
CA THR A 41 16.39 8.48 38.43
C THR A 41 15.74 7.55 37.41
N LEU A 42 14.73 6.78 37.81
CA LEU A 42 13.96 5.94 36.89
C LEU A 42 13.20 6.77 35.85
N TYR A 43 12.58 7.88 36.26
CA TYR A 43 11.96 8.82 35.33
C TYR A 43 12.95 9.32 34.26
N SER A 44 14.16 9.70 34.67
CA SER A 44 15.18 10.21 33.75
C SER A 44 15.62 9.16 32.72
N ILE A 45 15.69 7.89 33.13
CA ILE A 45 16.03 6.78 32.24
C ILE A 45 14.91 6.55 31.22
N VAL A 46 13.65 6.54 31.67
CA VAL A 46 12.49 6.38 30.76
C VAL A 46 12.38 7.56 29.78
N ALA A 47 12.65 8.78 30.23
CA ALA A 47 12.72 9.94 29.35
C ALA A 47 13.82 9.80 28.28
N GLU A 48 15.00 9.30 28.66
CA GLU A 48 16.10 9.02 27.74
C GLU A 48 15.73 7.93 26.71
N VAL A 49 15.05 6.85 27.14
CA VAL A 49 14.51 5.84 26.23
C VAL A 49 13.57 6.46 25.21
N LYS A 50 12.61 7.28 25.68
CA LYS A 50 11.67 7.98 24.79
C LYS A 50 12.41 8.83 23.76
N THR A 51 13.41 9.60 24.17
CA THR A 51 14.23 10.42 23.26
C THR A 51 14.96 9.58 22.23
N ARG A 52 15.55 8.44 22.64
CA ARG A 52 16.24 7.52 21.72
C ARG A 52 15.29 6.86 20.72
N LEU A 53 14.14 6.38 21.20
CA LEU A 53 13.10 5.81 20.33
C LEU A 53 12.61 6.84 19.31
N LEU A 54 12.30 8.05 19.78
CA LEU A 54 11.89 9.14 18.89
C LEU A 54 12.98 9.43 17.85
N HIS A 55 14.24 9.55 18.26
CA HIS A 55 15.36 9.78 17.34
C HIS A 55 15.47 8.67 16.29
N ASN A 56 15.43 7.39 16.71
CA ASN A 56 15.49 6.25 15.82
C ASN A 56 14.34 6.25 14.80
N ILE A 57 13.12 6.51 15.26
CA ILE A 57 11.92 6.56 14.39
C ILE A 57 12.05 7.70 13.38
N THR A 58 12.41 8.91 13.83
CA THR A 58 12.58 10.07 12.94
C THR A 58 13.73 9.91 11.94
N ARG A 59 14.67 9.01 12.20
CA ARG A 59 15.78 8.70 11.28
C ARG A 59 15.41 7.64 10.25
N ARG A 60 14.53 6.69 10.61
CA ARG A 60 14.12 5.56 9.74
C ARG A 60 12.91 5.89 8.88
N ILE A 61 11.96 6.64 9.42
CA ILE A 61 10.74 7.03 8.73
C ILE A 61 10.94 8.39 8.07
N ASP A 62 10.73 8.46 6.76
CA ASP A 62 10.80 9.72 6.01
C ASP A 62 9.80 10.75 6.58
N ALA A 63 10.23 12.01 6.68
CA ALA A 63 9.43 13.10 7.20
C ALA A 63 8.09 13.28 6.44
N ARG A 64 8.05 12.91 5.15
CA ARG A 64 6.84 12.94 4.31
C ARG A 64 5.77 11.94 4.75
N VAL A 65 6.14 10.87 5.46
CA VAL A 65 5.21 9.79 5.88
C VAL A 65 5.16 9.58 7.39
N ILE A 66 6.00 10.27 8.17
CA ILE A 66 6.03 10.13 9.64
C ILE A 66 4.66 10.42 10.26
N ASP A 67 3.92 11.34 9.65
CA ASP A 67 2.63 11.71 10.16
C ASP A 67 1.60 10.59 10.00
N ILE A 68 1.54 9.96 8.84
CA ILE A 68 0.61 8.86 8.63
C ILE A 68 1.04 7.59 9.38
N ALA A 69 2.36 7.41 9.58
CA ALA A 69 2.90 6.35 10.42
C ALA A 69 2.44 6.49 11.88
N PHE A 70 2.48 7.71 12.43
CA PHE A 70 1.93 8.00 13.76
C PHE A 70 0.45 7.64 13.82
N THR A 71 -0.34 8.09 12.84
CA THR A 71 -1.79 7.81 12.82
C THR A 71 -2.07 6.31 12.78
N ALA A 72 -1.33 5.54 11.98
CA ALA A 72 -1.47 4.09 11.90
C ALA A 72 -1.13 3.37 13.22
N ALA A 73 -0.12 3.86 13.95
CA ALA A 73 0.27 3.30 15.24
C ALA A 73 -0.70 3.67 16.36
N ASP A 74 -1.08 4.95 16.44
CA ASP A 74 -1.97 5.48 17.47
C ASP A 74 -3.39 4.89 17.36
N ALA A 75 -3.87 4.64 16.14
CA ALA A 75 -5.18 4.03 15.87
C ALA A 75 -5.46 2.75 16.67
N ARG A 76 -4.41 1.97 16.97
CA ARG A 76 -4.51 0.69 17.67
C ARG A 76 -5.06 0.85 19.08
N PHE A 77 -4.86 2.00 19.71
CA PHE A 77 -5.13 2.17 21.13
C PHE A 77 -6.54 2.70 21.43
N PRO A 78 -7.23 2.16 22.45
CA PRO A 78 -8.56 2.64 22.87
C PRO A 78 -8.59 4.14 23.21
N ASP A 79 -7.51 4.61 23.81
CA ASP A 79 -7.22 5.99 24.19
C ASP A 79 -6.47 6.77 23.10
N GLY A 80 -6.25 6.15 21.94
CA GLY A 80 -5.57 6.76 20.81
C GLY A 80 -6.29 8.01 20.35
N TRP A 81 -5.50 9.00 19.93
CA TRP A 81 -5.98 10.22 19.30
C TRP A 81 -7.03 9.88 18.25
N LEU A 82 -6.76 8.98 17.29
CA LEU A 82 -7.70 8.64 16.21
C LEU A 82 -9.09 8.18 16.72
N ARG A 83 -9.15 7.43 17.83
CA ARG A 83 -10.43 6.95 18.39
C ARG A 83 -11.21 8.04 19.09
N SER A 84 -10.53 9.04 19.67
CA SER A 84 -11.21 10.22 20.21
C SER A 84 -11.94 11.02 19.10
N TRP A 85 -11.50 10.88 17.85
CA TRP A 85 -12.11 11.50 16.66
C TRP A 85 -13.19 10.68 15.99
N LEU A 86 -13.20 9.35 16.17
CA LEU A 86 -14.23 8.50 15.60
C LEU A 86 -15.40 8.46 16.60
N PRO A 87 -16.44 9.34 16.47
CA PRO A 87 -17.53 9.41 17.42
C PRO A 87 -18.16 8.03 17.59
N PRO A 88 -18.50 7.63 18.83
CA PRO A 88 -19.06 6.31 19.08
C PRO A 88 -20.34 6.02 18.28
N LYS A 89 -21.09 7.04 17.82
CA LYS A 89 -22.47 6.91 17.28
C LYS A 89 -22.97 8.05 16.36
N ARG A 90 -22.13 8.92 15.79
CA ARG A 90 -22.60 10.02 14.92
C ARG A 90 -21.99 9.96 13.52
N ASN A 91 -22.72 10.50 12.55
CA ASN A 91 -22.26 10.75 11.19
C ASN A 91 -21.01 11.65 11.29
N LEU A 92 -19.82 11.06 11.19
CA LEU A 92 -18.58 11.80 10.98
C LEU A 92 -18.80 12.76 9.82
N THR A 93 -18.62 14.06 10.01
CA THR A 93 -18.54 14.98 8.88
C THR A 93 -17.09 15.04 8.39
N VAL A 94 -16.91 15.50 7.14
CA VAL A 94 -15.56 15.81 6.60
C VAL A 94 -14.87 16.88 7.46
N GLU A 95 -15.63 17.81 8.02
CA GLU A 95 -15.13 18.87 8.90
C GLU A 95 -14.60 18.35 10.24
N ASP A 96 -15.24 17.32 10.81
CA ASP A 96 -14.74 16.66 12.03
C ASP A 96 -13.42 15.94 11.77
N LEU A 97 -13.28 15.40 10.55
CA LEU A 97 -12.06 14.76 10.08
C LEU A 97 -10.92 15.78 9.84
N ASP A 98 -11.23 16.94 9.27
CA ASP A 98 -10.27 18.03 9.03
C ASP A 98 -9.80 18.68 10.33
N ARG A 99 -10.72 18.94 11.27
CA ARG A 99 -10.38 19.50 12.59
C ARG A 99 -9.46 18.58 13.40
N GLY A 100 -9.55 17.27 13.17
CA GLY A 100 -8.60 16.31 13.71
C GLY A 100 -7.17 16.65 13.31
N CYS A 101 -6.90 16.78 12.01
CA CYS A 101 -5.55 16.97 11.49
C CYS A 101 -4.79 18.14 12.15
N ASP A 102 -5.49 19.23 12.48
CA ASP A 102 -4.90 20.42 13.12
C ASP A 102 -4.52 20.24 14.60
N THR A 103 -5.08 19.23 15.27
CA THR A 103 -4.87 18.99 16.72
C THR A 103 -3.90 17.85 17.00
N LYS A 104 -3.20 17.39 15.97
CA LYS A 104 -2.32 16.24 16.08
C LYS A 104 -1.20 16.50 17.09
N PRO A 105 -0.90 15.53 17.99
CA PRO A 105 0.22 15.66 18.90
C PRO A 105 1.54 15.85 18.13
N THR A 106 2.34 16.81 18.57
CA THR A 106 3.72 17.00 18.10
C THR A 106 4.61 15.83 18.53
N PRO A 107 5.74 15.57 17.86
CA PRO A 107 6.61 14.43 18.17
C PRO A 107 7.08 14.36 19.65
N SER A 108 7.25 15.51 20.30
CA SER A 108 7.61 15.58 21.72
C SER A 108 6.48 15.08 22.65
N GLN A 109 5.23 15.16 22.19
CA GLN A 109 4.04 14.75 22.92
C GLN A 109 3.69 13.27 22.72
N TRP A 110 4.32 12.57 21.77
CA TRP A 110 4.05 11.15 21.53
C TRP A 110 4.39 10.30 22.75
N SER A 111 3.54 9.34 23.08
CA SER A 111 3.79 8.40 24.18
C SER A 111 4.79 7.31 23.76
N ILE A 112 5.50 6.71 24.72
CA ILE A 112 6.40 5.56 24.45
C ILE A 112 5.62 4.42 23.79
N LYS A 113 4.39 4.18 24.26
CA LYS A 113 3.47 3.18 23.71
C LYS A 113 3.22 3.39 22.22
N VAL A 114 2.98 4.64 21.78
CA VAL A 114 2.83 4.96 20.36
C VAL A 114 4.15 4.81 19.59
N LEU A 115 5.27 5.27 20.15
CA LEU A 115 6.59 5.11 19.51
C LEU A 115 6.92 3.63 19.24
N LEU A 116 6.70 2.75 20.22
CA LEU A 116 6.92 1.31 20.04
C LEU A 116 6.00 0.71 18.98
N ALA A 117 4.72 1.10 18.96
CA ALA A 117 3.79 0.65 17.92
C ALA A 117 4.14 1.21 16.53
N MET A 118 4.70 2.43 16.45
CA MET A 118 5.23 2.99 15.21
C MET A 118 6.41 2.18 14.71
N GLU A 119 7.37 1.84 15.58
CA GLU A 119 8.51 1.00 15.24
C GLU A 119 8.08 -0.38 14.75
N GLU A 120 7.16 -1.05 15.45
CA GLU A 120 6.60 -2.33 15.04
C GLU A 120 5.89 -2.24 13.68
N THR A 121 5.03 -1.23 13.49
CA THR A 121 4.32 -1.02 12.23
C THR A 121 5.29 -0.74 11.09
N HIS A 122 6.32 0.07 11.33
CA HIS A 122 7.31 0.42 10.31
C HIS A 122 8.18 -0.79 9.93
N ASN A 123 8.58 -1.62 10.89
CA ASN A 123 9.27 -2.89 10.59
C ASN A 123 8.41 -3.80 9.71
N ALA A 124 7.09 -3.85 9.94
CA ALA A 124 6.16 -4.60 9.09
C ALA A 124 6.06 -3.99 7.68
N VAL A 125 6.00 -2.67 7.57
CA VAL A 125 6.02 -1.95 6.29
C VAL A 125 7.29 -2.27 5.50
N GLU A 126 8.48 -2.13 6.10
CA GLU A 126 9.76 -2.43 5.43
C GLU A 126 9.82 -3.88 4.93
N ALA A 127 9.39 -4.84 5.76
CA ALA A 127 9.35 -6.25 5.38
C ALA A 127 8.40 -6.51 4.21
N VAL A 128 7.21 -5.90 4.24
CA VAL A 128 6.21 -6.03 3.17
C VAL A 128 6.70 -5.39 1.87
N VAL A 129 7.25 -4.18 1.93
CA VAL A 129 7.81 -3.49 0.76
C VAL A 129 8.93 -4.32 0.14
N LYS A 130 9.85 -4.83 0.97
CA LYS A 130 10.94 -5.68 0.50
C LYS A 130 10.42 -6.93 -0.22
N GLU A 131 9.47 -7.64 0.37
CA GLU A 131 8.89 -8.85 -0.23
C GLU A 131 8.16 -8.54 -1.56
N MET A 132 7.35 -7.47 -1.58
CA MET A 132 6.56 -7.09 -2.75
C MET A 132 7.42 -6.65 -3.92
N VAL A 133 8.46 -5.84 -3.65
CA VAL A 133 9.25 -5.18 -4.70
C VAL A 133 10.46 -6.01 -5.11
N CYS A 134 11.16 -6.63 -4.17
CA CYS A 134 12.46 -7.23 -4.46
C CYS A 134 12.42 -8.72 -4.79
N GLU A 135 11.40 -9.47 -4.35
CA GLU A 135 11.55 -10.93 -4.28
C GLU A 135 10.54 -11.75 -5.09
N LYS A 136 9.25 -11.37 -5.20
CA LYS A 136 8.25 -12.32 -5.73
C LYS A 136 7.09 -11.80 -6.57
N TYR A 137 6.60 -10.58 -6.35
CA TYR A 137 5.24 -10.26 -6.79
C TYR A 137 5.14 -9.42 -8.06
N LEU A 138 6.18 -8.68 -8.44
CA LEU A 138 6.14 -7.91 -9.68
C LEU A 138 6.57 -8.79 -10.84
N THR A 139 5.74 -8.85 -11.88
CA THR A 139 6.13 -9.50 -13.15
C THR A 139 7.05 -8.61 -13.96
N LEU A 140 7.03 -7.31 -13.68
CA LEU A 140 7.82 -6.31 -14.36
C LEU A 140 9.28 -6.39 -13.94
N ASN A 141 10.14 -6.53 -14.94
CA ASN A 141 11.57 -6.67 -14.76
C ASN A 141 12.20 -5.30 -14.47
N PHE A 142 11.89 -4.71 -13.32
CA PHE A 142 12.58 -3.51 -12.80
C PHE A 142 14.02 -3.82 -12.33
N GLN A 143 14.58 -4.96 -12.75
CA GLN A 143 15.64 -5.73 -12.07
C GLN A 143 16.97 -4.99 -11.89
N ASP A 144 17.21 -3.89 -12.59
CA ASP A 144 18.53 -3.25 -12.59
C ASP A 144 18.61 -1.98 -11.73
N ALA A 145 17.49 -1.43 -11.25
CA ALA A 145 17.50 -0.17 -10.50
C ALA A 145 16.83 -0.32 -9.11
N PRO A 146 17.51 0.05 -8.01
CA PRO A 146 16.88 0.09 -6.68
C PRO A 146 15.78 1.15 -6.64
N MET A 147 14.73 0.95 -5.85
CA MET A 147 13.66 1.94 -5.67
C MET A 147 14.22 3.31 -5.29
N THR A 148 13.60 4.36 -5.81
CA THR A 148 13.90 5.72 -5.37
C THR A 148 13.25 6.00 -4.01
N ASP A 149 13.73 7.05 -3.33
CA ASP A 149 13.15 7.48 -2.06
C ASP A 149 11.67 7.90 -2.21
N SER A 150 11.26 8.38 -3.39
CA SER A 150 9.87 8.75 -3.68
C SER A 150 8.98 7.52 -3.83
N GLU A 151 9.45 6.49 -4.52
CA GLU A 151 8.75 5.20 -4.65
C GLU A 151 8.58 4.55 -3.25
N ILE A 152 9.67 4.48 -2.47
CA ILE A 152 9.64 3.95 -1.11
C ILE A 152 8.62 4.73 -0.26
N CYS A 153 8.61 6.06 -0.33
CA CYS A 153 7.65 6.88 0.40
C CYS A 153 6.21 6.62 -0.03
N ARG A 154 5.93 6.44 -1.33
CA ARG A 154 4.58 6.10 -1.81
C ARG A 154 4.12 4.75 -1.27
N PHE A 155 4.96 3.72 -1.34
CA PHE A 155 4.65 2.42 -0.75
C PHE A 155 4.39 2.52 0.75
N GLN A 156 5.28 3.19 1.50
CA GLN A 156 5.12 3.38 2.94
C GLN A 156 3.82 4.12 3.27
N HIS A 157 3.57 5.26 2.61
CA HIS A 157 2.36 6.07 2.79
C HIS A 157 1.09 5.23 2.60
N VAL A 158 1.02 4.47 1.52
CA VAL A 158 -0.15 3.65 1.19
C VAL A 158 -0.30 2.46 2.14
N LEU A 159 0.79 1.81 2.54
CA LEU A 159 0.76 0.72 3.51
C LEU A 159 0.30 1.19 4.89
N TYR A 160 0.73 2.38 5.35
CA TYR A 160 0.19 2.96 6.58
C TYR A 160 -1.32 3.22 6.48
N ARG A 161 -1.82 3.66 5.31
CA ARG A 161 -3.27 3.79 5.07
C ARG A 161 -3.99 2.45 5.13
N ALA A 162 -3.44 1.42 4.52
CA ALA A 162 -3.97 0.06 4.60
C ALA A 162 -4.02 -0.42 6.07
N GLN A 163 -3.00 -0.12 6.88
CA GLN A 163 -3.01 -0.44 8.30
C GLN A 163 -4.11 0.31 9.07
N ILE A 164 -4.32 1.60 8.79
CA ILE A 164 -5.40 2.38 9.39
C ILE A 164 -6.77 1.73 9.10
N ILE A 165 -6.99 1.30 7.86
CA ILE A 165 -8.21 0.58 7.44
C ILE A 165 -8.39 -0.73 8.22
N CYS A 166 -7.31 -1.51 8.38
CA CYS A 166 -7.33 -2.76 9.14
C CYS A 166 -7.75 -2.52 10.60
N VAL A 167 -7.15 -1.50 11.23
CA VAL A 167 -7.50 -1.11 12.60
C VAL A 167 -8.96 -0.65 12.67
N MET A 168 -9.39 0.27 11.80
CA MET A 168 -10.77 0.76 11.79
C MET A 168 -11.78 -0.39 11.68
N HIS A 169 -11.51 -1.40 10.86
CA HIS A 169 -12.37 -2.58 10.77
C HIS A 169 -12.43 -3.39 12.07
N GLU A 170 -11.29 -3.59 12.74
CA GLU A 170 -11.23 -4.26 14.04
C GLU A 170 -12.04 -3.50 15.11
N LEU A 171 -12.05 -2.17 15.06
CA LEU A 171 -12.78 -1.33 16.03
C LEU A 171 -14.29 -1.32 15.81
N TYR A 172 -14.73 -1.44 14.56
CA TYR A 172 -16.13 -1.40 14.17
C TYR A 172 -16.56 -2.70 13.48
N PRO A 173 -16.54 -3.86 14.17
CA PRO A 173 -16.87 -5.14 13.55
C PRO A 173 -18.38 -5.34 13.32
N ILE A 174 -19.23 -4.40 13.75
CA ILE A 174 -20.68 -4.62 13.89
C ILE A 174 -21.45 -3.52 13.17
N ARG A 175 -21.91 -3.85 11.94
CA ARG A 175 -22.92 -3.20 11.06
C ARG A 175 -22.36 -2.59 9.76
N TYR A 176 -22.65 -3.29 8.66
CA TYR A 176 -22.34 -2.96 7.26
C TYR A 176 -22.61 -1.48 6.87
N HIS A 177 -23.73 -0.91 7.31
CA HIS A 177 -24.10 0.46 6.95
C HIS A 177 -23.20 1.52 7.60
N TRP A 178 -22.82 1.35 8.87
CA TRP A 178 -21.92 2.29 9.54
C TRP A 178 -20.52 2.24 8.94
N GLN A 179 -20.04 1.02 8.66
CA GLN A 179 -18.77 0.82 7.98
C GLN A 179 -18.76 1.53 6.63
N ARG A 180 -19.84 1.42 5.83
CA ARG A 180 -19.91 2.13 4.54
C ARG A 180 -19.80 3.65 4.68
N HIS A 181 -20.47 4.27 5.64
CA HIS A 181 -20.34 5.71 5.86
C HIS A 181 -18.95 6.09 6.37
N THR A 182 -18.42 5.37 7.35
CA THR A 182 -17.08 5.64 7.91
C THR A 182 -15.98 5.47 6.86
N PHE A 183 -16.01 4.38 6.08
CA PHE A 183 -15.09 4.18 4.97
C PHE A 183 -15.29 5.25 3.91
N ARG A 184 -16.54 5.61 3.57
CA ARG A 184 -16.80 6.68 2.60
C ARG A 184 -16.16 8.00 3.00
N ASN A 185 -16.33 8.38 4.26
CA ASN A 185 -15.72 9.59 4.78
C ASN A 185 -14.19 9.50 4.82
N PHE A 186 -13.63 8.31 5.05
CA PHE A 186 -12.17 8.09 4.99
C PHE A 186 -11.64 8.25 3.55
N TYR A 187 -12.25 7.54 2.59
CA TYR A 187 -11.82 7.56 1.18
C TYR A 187 -12.06 8.92 0.51
N SER A 188 -13.10 9.65 0.93
CA SER A 188 -13.41 10.98 0.43
C SER A 188 -12.44 12.07 0.91
N ARG A 189 -11.38 11.75 1.66
CA ARG A 189 -10.30 12.70 2.00
C ARG A 189 -9.12 12.62 1.05
N TYR A 190 -9.08 11.57 0.26
CA TYR A 190 -7.97 11.28 -0.63
C TYR A 190 -8.45 11.49 -2.05
N ASN A 191 -7.54 11.99 -2.88
CA ASN A 191 -7.83 12.06 -4.30
C ASN A 191 -7.97 10.64 -4.88
N PHE A 192 -8.59 10.54 -6.04
CA PHE A 192 -8.89 9.26 -6.65
C PHE A 192 -7.64 8.42 -6.99
N MET A 193 -6.51 9.04 -7.35
CA MET A 193 -5.25 8.34 -7.61
C MET A 193 -4.66 7.78 -6.32
N GLU A 194 -4.72 8.52 -5.22
CA GLU A 194 -4.31 8.00 -3.89
C GLU A 194 -5.17 6.78 -3.51
N ASN A 195 -6.45 6.80 -3.83
CA ASN A 195 -7.33 5.64 -3.60
C ASN A 195 -6.99 4.46 -4.53
N GLU A 196 -6.64 4.71 -5.78
CA GLU A 196 -6.18 3.65 -6.70
C GLU A 196 -4.82 3.07 -6.28
N GLN A 197 -3.90 3.88 -5.75
CA GLN A 197 -2.65 3.41 -5.14
C GLN A 197 -2.93 2.46 -3.97
N LEU A 198 -3.90 2.80 -3.12
CA LEU A 198 -4.33 1.92 -2.04
C LEU A 198 -4.92 0.62 -2.56
N ALA A 199 -5.70 0.65 -3.63
CA ALA A 199 -6.21 -0.56 -4.28
C ALA A 199 -5.08 -1.42 -4.86
N CYS A 200 -4.03 -0.81 -5.43
CA CYS A 200 -2.83 -1.52 -5.88
C CYS A 200 -2.18 -2.30 -4.73
N VAL A 201 -1.86 -1.60 -3.63
CA VAL A 201 -1.26 -2.22 -2.44
C VAL A 201 -2.18 -3.28 -1.84
N TRP A 202 -3.50 -3.05 -1.85
CA TRP A 202 -4.47 -4.03 -1.37
C TRP A 202 -4.41 -5.34 -2.15
N GLU A 203 -4.36 -5.26 -3.48
CA GLU A 203 -4.21 -6.43 -4.34
C GLU A 203 -2.87 -7.14 -4.09
N MET A 204 -1.77 -6.40 -3.87
CA MET A 204 -0.49 -7.00 -3.50
C MET A 204 -0.54 -7.72 -2.15
N LEU A 205 -1.15 -7.12 -1.11
CA LEU A 205 -1.30 -7.75 0.20
C LEU A 205 -2.12 -9.05 0.11
N ARG A 206 -3.18 -9.05 -0.71
CA ARG A 206 -3.97 -10.26 -0.97
C ARG A 206 -3.16 -11.38 -1.61
N ARG A 207 -2.21 -11.05 -2.50
CA ARG A 207 -1.28 -12.03 -3.09
C ARG A 207 -0.40 -12.68 -2.03
N VAL A 208 0.13 -11.90 -1.09
CA VAL A 208 0.92 -12.45 0.03
C VAL A 208 0.10 -13.44 0.86
N VAL A 209 -1.16 -13.12 1.14
CA VAL A 209 -2.08 -14.02 1.84
C VAL A 209 -2.39 -15.27 1.00
N HIS A 210 -2.68 -15.09 -0.29
CA HIS A 210 -2.97 -16.17 -1.23
C HIS A 210 -1.81 -17.17 -1.29
N ASP A 211 -0.59 -16.69 -1.47
CA ASP A 211 0.62 -17.51 -1.52
C ASP A 211 0.84 -18.26 -0.20
N ALA A 212 0.59 -17.61 0.95
CA ALA A 212 0.69 -18.28 2.25
C ALA A 212 -0.34 -19.42 2.40
N ILE A 213 -1.58 -19.21 1.94
CA ILE A 213 -2.61 -20.25 1.91
C ILE A 213 -2.21 -21.38 0.96
N HIS A 214 -1.73 -21.05 -0.24
CA HIS A 214 -1.31 -22.05 -1.23
C HIS A 214 -0.14 -22.90 -0.71
N ARG A 215 0.86 -22.27 -0.07
CA ARG A 215 1.95 -22.98 0.64
C ARG A 215 1.40 -23.89 1.74
N LEU A 216 0.42 -23.45 2.52
CA LEU A 216 -0.19 -24.30 3.55
C LEU A 216 -0.95 -25.48 2.93
N CYS A 217 -1.71 -25.28 1.85
CA CYS A 217 -2.39 -26.34 1.13
C CYS A 217 -1.42 -27.40 0.59
N ALA A 218 -0.26 -26.98 0.09
CA ALA A 218 0.79 -27.90 -0.34
C ALA A 218 1.36 -28.75 0.82
N LEU A 219 1.33 -28.23 2.05
CA LEU A 219 1.87 -28.89 3.25
C LEU A 219 0.81 -29.64 4.09
N ASP A 220 -0.48 -29.32 3.92
CA ASP A 220 -1.58 -29.83 4.74
C ASP A 220 -2.77 -30.33 3.89
N PRO A 221 -2.98 -31.66 3.80
CA PRO A 221 -4.07 -32.26 3.03
C PRO A 221 -5.48 -31.84 3.46
N VAL A 222 -5.66 -31.43 4.73
CA VAL A 222 -6.96 -30.96 5.22
C VAL A 222 -7.25 -29.60 4.58
N TRP A 223 -6.30 -28.68 4.61
CA TRP A 223 -6.42 -27.39 3.95
C TRP A 223 -6.64 -27.55 2.44
N ALA A 224 -5.86 -28.39 1.76
CA ALA A 224 -6.01 -28.66 0.33
C ALA A 224 -7.43 -29.14 -0.05
N ARG A 225 -8.11 -29.89 0.83
CA ARG A 225 -9.46 -30.40 0.58
C ARG A 225 -10.53 -29.31 0.63
N TYR A 226 -10.40 -28.33 1.52
CA TYR A 226 -11.42 -27.29 1.74
C TYR A 226 -11.16 -26.02 0.96
N VAL A 227 -9.90 -25.79 0.61
CA VAL A 227 -9.45 -24.68 -0.22
C VAL A 227 -9.33 -25.21 -1.65
N GLN A 228 -10.44 -25.69 -2.24
CA GLN A 228 -10.47 -26.00 -3.66
C GLN A 228 -10.14 -24.71 -4.42
N VAL A 229 -8.97 -24.71 -5.09
CA VAL A 229 -8.41 -23.68 -5.96
C VAL A 229 -8.99 -22.29 -5.67
N VAL A 230 -8.43 -21.59 -4.68
CA VAL A 230 -8.65 -20.14 -4.55
C VAL A 230 -8.08 -19.52 -5.81
N ASP A 231 -8.94 -19.29 -6.78
CA ASP A 231 -8.56 -18.51 -7.94
C ASP A 231 -8.39 -17.06 -7.46
N ILE A 232 -7.17 -16.54 -7.60
CA ILE A 232 -6.87 -15.17 -7.23
C ILE A 232 -7.66 -14.16 -8.07
N GLU A 233 -8.19 -14.59 -9.21
CA GLU A 233 -9.08 -13.82 -10.08
C GLU A 233 -10.51 -13.76 -9.55
N GLN A 234 -10.91 -14.64 -8.62
CA GLN A 234 -12.16 -14.46 -7.89
C GLN A 234 -11.97 -13.36 -6.84
N ILE A 235 -12.15 -12.13 -7.32
CA ILE A 235 -12.06 -10.86 -6.59
C ILE A 235 -12.81 -10.88 -5.24
N ALA A 236 -13.75 -11.79 -5.01
CA ALA A 236 -14.60 -11.88 -3.84
C ALA A 236 -14.30 -13.04 -2.86
N ASP A 237 -13.11 -13.64 -2.85
CA ASP A 237 -12.78 -14.61 -1.78
C ASP A 237 -12.68 -13.90 -0.42
N SER A 238 -13.71 -14.07 0.40
CA SER A 238 -13.83 -13.49 1.74
C SER A 238 -12.71 -13.92 2.69
N ARG A 239 -12.03 -15.05 2.42
CA ARG A 239 -10.87 -15.49 3.22
C ARG A 239 -9.66 -14.60 2.98
N LEU A 240 -9.37 -14.27 1.73
CA LEU A 240 -8.24 -13.39 1.39
C LEU A 240 -8.44 -12.03 2.06
N GLU A 241 -9.67 -11.49 1.98
CA GLU A 241 -10.03 -10.26 2.66
C GLU A 241 -9.88 -10.39 4.18
N PHE A 242 -10.46 -11.43 4.79
CA PHE A 242 -10.40 -11.67 6.24
C PHE A 242 -8.96 -11.66 6.77
N PHE A 243 -8.07 -12.40 6.12
CA PHE A 243 -6.67 -12.49 6.54
C PHE A 243 -5.89 -11.21 6.22
N THR A 244 -6.19 -10.54 5.11
CA THR A 244 -5.58 -9.23 4.80
C THR A 244 -5.95 -8.19 5.86
N MET A 245 -7.18 -8.24 6.36
CA MET A 245 -7.70 -7.33 7.39
C MET A 245 -7.10 -7.51 8.79
N LYS A 246 -6.29 -8.56 9.01
CA LYS A 246 -5.51 -8.68 10.25
C LYS A 246 -4.34 -7.69 10.32
N GLY A 247 -4.06 -6.95 9.23
CA GLY A 247 -3.09 -5.86 9.20
C GLY A 247 -1.65 -6.28 8.90
N LEU A 248 -0.78 -5.30 8.75
CA LEU A 248 0.60 -5.46 8.31
C LEU A 248 1.46 -6.34 9.24
N PRO A 249 1.36 -6.29 10.59
CA PRO A 249 2.12 -7.21 11.43
C PRO A 249 1.78 -8.69 11.16
N PHE A 250 0.52 -8.97 10.87
CA PHE A 250 0.09 -10.32 10.49
C PHE A 250 0.64 -10.71 9.11
N ILE A 251 0.63 -9.80 8.13
CA ILE A 251 1.20 -10.03 6.81
C ILE A 251 2.72 -10.27 6.90
N GLN A 252 3.44 -9.49 7.71
CA GLN A 252 4.86 -9.71 7.98
C GLN A 252 5.12 -11.09 8.58
N ALA A 253 4.27 -11.53 9.51
CA ALA A 253 4.37 -12.86 10.09
C ALA A 253 4.13 -13.97 9.04
N LEU A 254 3.21 -13.78 8.09
CA LEU A 254 2.99 -14.71 6.97
C LEU A 254 4.19 -14.76 6.01
N ILE A 255 4.82 -13.62 5.73
CA ILE A 255 6.04 -13.54 4.91
C ILE A 255 7.16 -14.36 5.57
N SER A 256 7.32 -14.19 6.88
CA SER A 256 8.36 -14.86 7.68
C SER A 256 8.08 -16.35 7.92
N ALA A 257 6.83 -16.78 7.82
CA ALA A 257 6.42 -18.17 8.04
C ALA A 257 6.92 -19.07 6.90
N SER A 258 7.70 -20.10 7.28
CA SER A 258 8.28 -21.06 6.34
C SER A 258 7.84 -22.51 6.61
N THR A 259 7.32 -22.80 7.80
CA THR A 259 6.91 -24.15 8.17
C THR A 259 5.38 -24.31 8.16
N ARG A 260 4.92 -25.56 8.02
CA ARG A 260 3.49 -25.90 8.18
C ARG A 260 2.96 -25.40 9.53
N ARG A 261 3.71 -25.61 10.61
CA ARG A 261 3.29 -25.26 11.97
C ARG A 261 3.03 -23.76 12.08
N ASP A 262 3.96 -22.93 11.60
CA ASP A 262 3.83 -21.47 11.66
C ASP A 262 2.59 -20.99 10.88
N LEU A 263 2.42 -21.50 9.65
CA LEU A 263 1.27 -21.18 8.81
C LEU A 263 -0.06 -21.62 9.45
N THR A 264 -0.13 -22.82 10.03
CA THR A 264 -1.32 -23.29 10.76
C THR A 264 -1.59 -22.45 12.01
N THR A 265 -0.55 -22.00 12.73
CA THR A 265 -0.73 -21.10 13.88
C THR A 265 -1.30 -19.75 13.47
N LEU A 266 -0.88 -19.20 12.32
CA LEU A 266 -1.33 -17.89 11.83
C LEU A 266 -2.72 -17.93 11.16
N LEU A 267 -2.93 -18.91 10.26
CA LEU A 267 -4.15 -19.06 9.48
C LEU A 267 -5.26 -19.80 10.23
N GLY A 268 -4.92 -20.51 11.30
CA GLY A 268 -5.83 -21.27 12.14
C GLY A 268 -5.93 -22.76 11.73
N PRO A 269 -6.53 -23.60 12.59
CA PRO A 269 -6.67 -25.03 12.30
C PRO A 269 -7.86 -25.37 11.40
N ASP A 270 -8.88 -24.51 11.34
CA ASP A 270 -10.10 -24.76 10.58
C ASP A 270 -10.18 -23.84 9.33
N PRO A 271 -10.03 -24.39 8.12
CA PRO A 271 -10.10 -23.63 6.87
C PRO A 271 -11.51 -23.06 6.58
N ARG A 272 -12.53 -23.44 7.37
CA ARG A 272 -13.91 -22.96 7.25
C ARG A 272 -14.19 -21.71 8.07
N LEU A 273 -13.28 -21.27 8.95
CA LEU A 273 -13.43 -20.06 9.75
C LEU A 273 -13.18 -18.78 8.92
N SER A 274 -13.90 -18.62 7.81
CA SER A 274 -14.11 -17.30 7.19
C SER A 274 -15.39 -16.72 7.78
N ARG A 275 -15.26 -16.00 8.90
CA ARG A 275 -16.42 -15.46 9.64
C ARG A 275 -16.88 -14.09 9.16
N THR A 276 -16.36 -13.58 8.06
CA THR A 276 -16.77 -12.29 7.52
C THR A 276 -17.73 -12.49 6.35
N ASP A 277 -19.03 -12.32 6.61
CA ASP A 277 -20.07 -12.07 5.60
C ASP A 277 -19.83 -10.76 4.83
N MET A 278 -18.78 -10.01 5.18
CA MET A 278 -18.48 -8.72 4.61
C MET A 278 -17.48 -8.85 3.47
N ARG A 279 -17.92 -8.49 2.27
CA ARG A 279 -17.08 -8.29 1.08
C ARG A 279 -16.45 -6.91 1.15
N LEU A 280 -15.38 -6.77 1.92
CA LEU A 280 -14.67 -5.51 2.03
C LEU A 280 -14.05 -5.11 0.70
N SER A 281 -13.62 -6.00 -0.19
CA SER A 281 -13.15 -5.57 -1.52
C SER A 281 -14.28 -4.96 -2.34
N SER A 282 -15.53 -5.42 -2.17
CA SER A 282 -16.65 -4.68 -2.75
C SER A 282 -16.90 -3.37 -2.04
N LEU A 283 -16.76 -3.30 -0.71
CA LEU A 283 -16.92 -2.03 0.01
C LEU A 283 -15.84 -1.01 -0.39
N ILE A 284 -14.57 -1.41 -0.43
CA ILE A 284 -13.43 -0.61 -0.85
C ILE A 284 -13.65 -0.16 -2.29
N ARG A 285 -13.95 -1.08 -3.22
CA ARG A 285 -14.26 -0.74 -4.61
C ARG A 285 -15.43 0.23 -4.69
N ASP A 286 -16.57 -0.09 -4.08
CA ASP A 286 -17.77 0.74 -4.12
C ASP A 286 -17.50 2.12 -3.52
N THR A 287 -16.69 2.20 -2.47
CA THR A 287 -16.43 3.45 -1.76
C THR A 287 -15.39 4.31 -2.47
N ILE A 288 -14.35 3.68 -3.03
CA ILE A 288 -13.37 4.34 -3.89
C ILE A 288 -14.04 4.84 -5.19
N SER A 289 -14.91 4.03 -5.78
CA SER A 289 -15.69 4.35 -6.98
C SER A 289 -16.68 5.50 -6.80
N LEU A 290 -17.06 5.85 -5.57
CA LEU A 290 -18.01 6.93 -5.29
C LEU A 290 -17.38 8.33 -5.31
N GLY A 291 -16.04 8.44 -5.42
CA GLY A 291 -15.32 9.70 -5.54
C GLY A 291 -15.42 10.63 -4.31
N PRO A 292 -14.68 11.77 -4.31
CA PRO A 292 -14.83 12.80 -3.29
C PRO A 292 -16.23 13.41 -3.38
N TYR A 293 -17.06 13.09 -2.41
CA TYR A 293 -18.44 13.54 -2.36
C TYR A 293 -18.54 14.94 -1.77
N ASN A 294 -18.72 15.96 -2.60
CA ASN A 294 -19.03 17.31 -2.12
C ASN A 294 -20.53 17.45 -1.79
N GLY A 295 -20.94 16.84 -0.70
CA GLY A 295 -21.90 17.40 0.26
C GLY A 295 -23.36 17.76 -0.12
N THR A 296 -23.83 17.78 -1.36
CA THR A 296 -25.16 18.38 -1.67
C THR A 296 -26.20 17.48 -2.33
N LEU A 297 -25.89 16.26 -2.77
CA LEU A 297 -26.96 15.34 -3.14
C LEU A 297 -27.35 14.53 -1.90
N ASP A 298 -28.45 14.84 -1.25
CA ASP A 298 -29.10 13.86 -0.39
C ASP A 298 -29.66 12.79 -1.34
N ILE A 299 -28.86 11.77 -1.68
CA ILE A 299 -29.40 10.55 -2.29
C ILE A 299 -30.15 9.88 -1.15
N THR A 300 -31.35 10.38 -0.90
CA THR A 300 -32.38 9.62 -0.24
C THR A 300 -32.43 8.33 -1.03
N TYR A 301 -32.01 7.25 -0.39
CA TYR A 301 -32.03 5.89 -0.90
C TYR A 301 -33.50 5.42 -1.00
N HIS A 302 -34.34 6.20 -1.68
CA HIS A 302 -35.72 5.90 -1.99
C HIS A 302 -35.76 5.33 -3.40
N GLY A 303 -35.31 4.07 -3.53
CA GLY A 303 -35.93 3.06 -4.40
C GLY A 303 -36.30 3.37 -5.86
N GLN A 304 -35.79 4.43 -6.49
CA GLN A 304 -36.02 4.71 -7.91
C GLN A 304 -34.70 5.09 -8.57
N TYR A 305 -34.17 4.11 -9.31
CA TYR A 305 -32.98 4.17 -10.15
C TYR A 305 -33.24 4.93 -11.46
N ASP A 306 -33.83 6.14 -11.41
CA ASP A 306 -34.03 6.96 -12.61
C ASP A 306 -33.46 8.35 -12.37
N GLY A 307 -32.25 8.58 -12.90
CA GLY A 307 -31.61 9.88 -12.93
C GLY A 307 -30.32 9.96 -12.12
N ILE A 308 -29.27 9.25 -12.55
CA ILE A 308 -27.91 9.72 -12.28
C ILE A 308 -27.80 11.04 -13.03
N VAL A 309 -27.91 12.16 -12.30
CA VAL A 309 -27.67 13.49 -12.85
C VAL A 309 -26.24 13.48 -13.38
N ALA A 310 -26.09 13.53 -14.70
CA ALA A 310 -24.79 13.71 -15.33
C ALA A 310 -24.22 15.03 -14.78
N PHE A 311 -23.14 14.94 -14.00
CA PHE A 311 -22.38 16.11 -13.61
C PHE A 311 -21.75 16.67 -14.88
N GLU A 312 -22.25 17.80 -15.37
CA GLU A 312 -21.52 18.58 -16.37
C GLU A 312 -20.23 19.06 -15.68
N TRP A 313 -19.10 18.58 -16.19
CA TRP A 313 -17.76 18.85 -15.67
C TRP A 313 -17.36 20.26 -16.14
N ASP A 314 -17.95 21.28 -15.52
CA ASP A 314 -17.59 22.68 -15.80
C ASP A 314 -16.19 22.99 -15.22
N ASP A 315 -15.60 24.15 -15.56
CA ASP A 315 -14.26 24.56 -15.06
C ASP A 315 -14.15 24.54 -13.51
N ASP A 316 -15.26 24.58 -12.80
CA ASP A 316 -15.34 24.42 -11.34
C ASP A 316 -15.05 22.99 -10.87
N ALA A 317 -15.20 21.96 -11.72
CA ALA A 317 -14.90 20.57 -11.38
C ALA A 317 -13.40 20.34 -11.16
N GLN A 318 -12.51 21.16 -11.76
CA GLN A 318 -11.08 21.15 -11.41
C GLN A 318 -10.82 21.62 -9.98
N GLN A 319 -11.70 22.46 -9.41
CA GLN A 319 -11.64 22.82 -7.99
C GLN A 319 -12.19 21.71 -7.07
N VAL A 320 -13.02 20.81 -7.61
CA VAL A 320 -13.62 19.67 -6.91
C VAL A 320 -12.68 18.47 -6.81
N VAL A 321 -11.73 18.32 -7.74
CA VAL A 321 -10.67 17.32 -7.61
C VAL A 321 -9.82 17.68 -6.40
N GLN A 322 -9.99 16.91 -5.31
CA GLN A 322 -9.20 17.11 -4.10
C GLN A 322 -7.72 17.10 -4.44
N LYS A 323 -7.02 18.13 -3.97
CA LYS A 323 -5.57 18.15 -4.04
C LYS A 323 -5.03 16.90 -3.32
N PRO A 324 -4.01 16.23 -3.87
CA PRO A 324 -3.38 15.12 -3.20
C PRO A 324 -2.96 15.49 -1.79
N LEU A 325 -3.33 14.65 -0.81
CA LEU A 325 -2.88 14.85 0.56
C LEU A 325 -1.37 14.62 0.64
N PHE A 326 -0.88 13.62 -0.10
CA PHE A 326 0.52 13.38 -0.36
C PHE A 326 0.97 14.15 -1.62
N GLN A 327 1.75 15.21 -1.42
CA GLN A 327 2.34 15.98 -2.53
C GLN A 327 3.53 15.23 -3.11
N ASP A 328 3.27 14.46 -4.17
CA ASP A 328 4.33 13.85 -4.97
C ASP A 328 4.85 14.84 -6.03
N ILE A 329 6.18 14.92 -6.14
CA ILE A 329 6.86 15.75 -7.15
C ILE A 329 6.97 14.98 -8.46
N ASP A 330 6.99 13.65 -8.39
CA ASP A 330 7.10 12.79 -9.57
C ASP A 330 5.75 12.71 -10.32
N ARG A 331 5.81 12.77 -11.65
CA ARG A 331 4.63 12.72 -12.52
C ARG A 331 4.18 11.30 -12.87
N GLY A 332 4.92 10.28 -12.44
CA GLY A 332 4.70 8.88 -12.72
C GLY A 332 3.28 8.42 -12.38
N PRO A 333 2.77 8.64 -11.15
CA PRO A 333 1.40 8.31 -10.79
C PRO A 333 0.38 8.95 -11.72
N THR A 334 0.48 10.26 -11.96
CA THR A 334 -0.48 10.97 -12.83
C THR A 334 -0.44 10.43 -14.26
N ALA A 335 0.75 10.30 -14.84
CA ALA A 335 0.88 9.93 -16.23
C ALA A 335 0.51 8.46 -16.50
N THR A 336 0.85 7.54 -15.59
CA THR A 336 0.41 6.14 -15.67
C THR A 336 -1.08 5.99 -15.44
N TRP A 337 -1.67 6.80 -14.55
CA TRP A 337 -3.11 6.83 -14.37
C TRP A 337 -3.83 7.27 -15.65
N THR A 338 -3.43 8.40 -16.23
CA THR A 338 -3.99 8.92 -17.48
C THR A 338 -3.84 7.92 -18.63
N TRP A 339 -2.68 7.27 -18.74
CA TRP A 339 -2.46 6.22 -19.72
C TRP A 339 -3.40 5.02 -19.54
N ALA A 340 -3.61 4.57 -18.30
CA ALA A 340 -4.51 3.46 -17.99
C ALA A 340 -5.99 3.82 -18.15
N HIS A 341 -6.34 5.11 -18.17
CA HIS A 341 -7.72 5.60 -18.25
C HIS A 341 -7.87 6.63 -19.39
N PRO A 342 -7.67 6.24 -20.66
CA PRO A 342 -7.72 7.17 -21.79
C PRO A 342 -9.10 7.81 -21.96
N ASP A 343 -10.14 7.12 -21.50
CA ASP A 343 -11.52 7.61 -21.51
C ASP A 343 -11.86 8.49 -20.31
N ALA A 344 -10.96 8.74 -19.36
CA ALA A 344 -11.25 9.55 -18.17
C ALA A 344 -11.72 10.97 -18.53
N ASP A 345 -11.16 11.56 -19.58
CA ASP A 345 -11.54 12.89 -20.07
C ASP A 345 -12.94 12.88 -20.73
N ALA A 346 -13.31 11.77 -21.38
CA ALA A 346 -14.60 11.60 -22.06
C ALA A 346 -15.71 11.04 -21.13
N ARG A 347 -15.30 10.32 -20.10
CA ARG A 347 -16.12 9.73 -19.06
C ARG A 347 -15.50 10.15 -17.74
N PRO A 348 -15.93 11.30 -17.23
CA PRO A 348 -15.44 11.78 -15.95
C PRO A 348 -15.76 10.82 -14.78
N HIS A 349 -16.62 9.83 -15.05
CA HIS A 349 -16.94 8.72 -14.17
C HIS A 349 -16.02 7.51 -14.33
N SER A 350 -14.84 7.59 -14.97
CA SER A 350 -13.87 6.49 -14.95
C SER A 350 -13.59 6.15 -13.49
N ARG A 351 -14.12 5.02 -13.04
CA ARG A 351 -14.17 4.71 -11.61
C ARG A 351 -12.79 4.21 -11.24
N PRO A 352 -12.16 4.77 -10.19
CA PRO A 352 -11.01 4.10 -9.63
C PRO A 352 -11.49 2.72 -9.14
N CYS A 353 -10.63 1.73 -9.29
CA CYS A 353 -10.86 0.32 -9.04
C CYS A 353 -11.73 -0.41 -10.07
N GLU A 354 -11.78 0.07 -11.31
CA GLU A 354 -12.38 -0.68 -12.41
C GLU A 354 -11.74 -2.07 -12.55
N SER A 355 -12.57 -3.10 -12.72
CA SER A 355 -12.12 -4.50 -12.75
C SER A 355 -11.17 -4.78 -13.91
N GLN A 356 -11.29 -4.06 -15.02
CA GLN A 356 -10.43 -4.21 -16.19
C GLN A 356 -8.96 -3.85 -15.90
N HIS A 357 -8.69 -2.98 -14.91
CA HIS A 357 -7.34 -2.58 -14.49
C HIS A 357 -6.78 -3.42 -13.34
N THR A 358 -7.41 -4.55 -12.98
CA THR A 358 -6.95 -5.40 -11.87
C THR A 358 -5.52 -5.89 -12.07
N HIS A 359 -5.15 -6.25 -13.30
CA HIS A 359 -3.79 -6.70 -13.59
C HIS A 359 -2.76 -5.57 -13.42
N LEU A 360 -3.06 -4.33 -13.83
CA LEU A 360 -2.19 -3.17 -13.58
C LEU A 360 -2.04 -2.87 -12.09
N ARG A 361 -3.13 -2.97 -11.32
CA ARG A 361 -3.09 -2.82 -9.87
C ARG A 361 -2.19 -3.87 -9.20
N ARG A 362 -2.21 -5.12 -9.69
CA ARG A 362 -1.33 -6.19 -9.19
C ARG A 362 0.15 -5.90 -9.41
N GLU A 363 0.48 -5.10 -10.43
CA GLU A 363 1.83 -4.60 -10.71
C GLU A 363 2.13 -3.25 -10.03
N GLY A 364 1.15 -2.67 -9.33
CA GLY A 364 1.32 -1.43 -8.61
C GLY A 364 1.58 -0.23 -9.48
N TYR A 365 0.97 -0.16 -10.66
CA TYR A 365 1.36 0.80 -11.71
C TYR A 365 1.43 2.29 -11.29
N LEU A 366 0.72 2.69 -10.23
CA LEU A 366 0.76 4.06 -9.66
C LEU A 366 1.82 4.29 -8.58
N LEU A 367 2.58 3.26 -8.20
CA LEU A 367 3.56 3.27 -7.10
C LEU A 367 4.99 3.51 -7.58
N TRP A 368 5.19 3.65 -8.90
CA TRP A 368 6.51 3.79 -9.53
C TRP A 368 6.77 5.18 -10.08
N ASP A 369 8.02 5.61 -10.07
CA ASP A 369 8.44 6.89 -10.64
C ASP A 369 8.26 6.88 -12.16
N TRP A 370 8.05 8.07 -12.74
CA TRP A 370 7.92 8.29 -14.17
C TRP A 370 9.04 7.62 -14.97
N SER A 371 10.27 7.70 -14.45
CA SER A 371 11.45 7.12 -15.10
C SER A 371 11.30 5.60 -15.34
N ARG A 372 10.74 4.85 -14.40
CA ARG A 372 10.45 3.42 -14.57
C ARG A 372 9.24 3.18 -15.44
N CYS A 373 8.17 3.94 -15.18
CA CYS A 373 6.91 3.78 -15.90
C CYS A 373 7.09 3.97 -17.41
N LYS A 374 7.90 4.95 -17.80
CA LYS A 374 8.18 5.29 -19.19
C LYS A 374 8.77 4.11 -19.94
N ASP A 375 9.67 3.37 -19.31
CA ASP A 375 10.39 2.27 -19.95
C ASP A 375 9.59 0.97 -19.99
N VAL A 376 8.63 0.81 -19.08
CA VAL A 376 7.89 -0.44 -18.92
C VAL A 376 6.48 -0.40 -19.52
N TRP A 377 5.70 0.65 -19.24
CA TRP A 377 4.28 0.71 -19.64
C TRP A 377 4.02 1.61 -20.83
N LEU A 378 4.82 2.67 -20.98
CA LEU A 378 4.51 3.72 -21.94
C LEU A 378 5.24 3.54 -23.28
N GLN A 379 5.93 2.43 -23.48
CA GLN A 379 6.60 2.10 -24.74
C GLN A 379 5.68 1.38 -25.74
N GLU A 380 4.66 0.66 -25.29
CA GLU A 380 3.74 -0.07 -26.17
C GLU A 380 2.28 0.34 -25.97
N PRO A 381 1.50 0.56 -27.05
CA PRO A 381 0.04 0.60 -26.95
C PRO A 381 -0.46 -0.79 -26.50
N PHE A 382 -1.44 -0.77 -25.61
CA PHE A 382 -1.85 -1.85 -24.71
C PHE A 382 -2.51 -3.09 -25.36
N ASP A 383 -2.01 -3.60 -26.47
CA ASP A 383 -2.64 -4.74 -27.16
C ASP A 383 -2.07 -6.11 -26.73
N GLY A 384 -1.09 -6.16 -25.81
CA GLY A 384 -0.23 -7.35 -25.63
C GLY A 384 -0.14 -8.03 -24.25
N LEU A 385 -0.76 -7.53 -23.18
CA LEU A 385 -0.63 -8.22 -21.88
C LEU A 385 -1.46 -9.52 -21.86
N PRO A 386 -0.88 -10.65 -21.38
CA PRO A 386 -1.52 -11.95 -21.40
C PRO A 386 -2.74 -11.95 -20.47
N GLY A 387 -3.93 -11.77 -21.05
CA GLY A 387 -5.21 -11.69 -20.34
C GLY A 387 -6.22 -10.72 -20.96
N GLY A 388 -5.79 -9.82 -21.84
CA GLY A 388 -6.68 -8.89 -22.55
C GLY A 388 -7.20 -9.46 -23.87
N SER A 389 -8.41 -10.01 -23.90
CA SER A 389 -9.08 -10.28 -25.18
C SER A 389 -9.74 -9.02 -25.72
N ALA A 390 -9.39 -8.68 -26.96
CA ALA A 390 -10.08 -7.86 -27.96
C ALA A 390 -9.85 -6.32 -27.97
N SER A 391 -9.00 -5.94 -28.92
CA SER A 391 -9.05 -4.77 -29.82
C SER A 391 -10.18 -3.75 -29.61
N VAL A 392 -9.81 -2.55 -29.16
CA VAL A 392 -10.58 -1.33 -29.42
C VAL A 392 -9.67 -0.32 -30.09
N GLN A 393 -9.90 -0.05 -31.38
CA GLN A 393 -9.29 1.08 -32.08
C GLN A 393 -9.89 2.38 -31.53
N HIS A 394 -9.08 3.18 -30.84
CA HIS A 394 -9.47 4.51 -30.37
C HIS A 394 -8.68 5.59 -31.12
N ASP A 395 -9.36 6.29 -32.04
CA ASP A 395 -8.92 7.55 -32.62
C ASP A 395 -9.26 8.70 -31.65
N SER A 396 -8.37 9.00 -30.68
CA SER A 396 -8.50 10.18 -29.81
C SER A 396 -7.42 11.22 -30.13
N PRO A 397 -7.78 12.48 -30.45
CA PRO A 397 -6.83 13.58 -30.71
C PRO A 397 -5.87 13.88 -29.55
N LEU A 398 -6.20 13.49 -28.31
CA LEU A 398 -5.40 13.74 -27.12
C LEU A 398 -4.21 12.77 -26.97
N GLN A 399 -4.28 11.57 -27.57
CA GLN A 399 -3.11 10.70 -27.68
C GLN A 399 -2.01 11.38 -28.51
N GLY A 400 -2.38 12.12 -29.56
CA GLY A 400 -1.43 12.86 -30.39
C GLY A 400 -0.62 13.91 -29.62
N TRP A 401 -1.26 14.65 -28.70
CA TRP A 401 -0.57 15.65 -27.89
C TRP A 401 0.40 15.03 -26.86
N PHE A 402 0.00 13.91 -26.24
CA PHE A 402 0.86 13.16 -25.33
C PHE A 402 2.08 12.56 -26.05
N TRP A 403 1.87 11.93 -27.22
CA TRP A 403 2.96 11.42 -28.05
C TRP A 403 3.88 12.54 -28.54
N ASP A 404 3.35 13.73 -28.85
CA ASP A 404 4.16 14.90 -29.22
C ASP A 404 5.07 15.39 -28.08
N GLU A 405 4.61 15.39 -26.83
CA GLU A 405 5.45 15.73 -25.66
C GLU A 405 6.53 14.66 -25.41
N VAL A 406 6.18 13.37 -25.50
CA VAL A 406 7.13 12.25 -25.35
C VAL A 406 8.20 12.26 -26.45
N VAL A 407 7.83 12.58 -27.69
CA VAL A 407 8.75 12.72 -28.84
C VAL A 407 9.64 13.96 -28.66
N LYS A 408 9.08 15.10 -28.23
CA LYS A 408 9.87 16.32 -27.94
C LYS A 408 10.94 16.09 -26.88
N ASP A 409 10.64 15.34 -25.83
CA ASP A 409 11.61 15.01 -24.77
C ASP A 409 12.66 13.99 -25.24
N ARG A 410 12.29 13.02 -26.08
CA ARG A 410 13.23 12.11 -26.74
C ARG A 410 14.22 12.87 -27.62
N ASP A 411 13.74 13.83 -28.40
CA ASP A 411 14.56 14.63 -29.31
C ASP A 411 15.43 15.64 -28.56
N ARG A 412 14.98 16.18 -27.42
CA ARG A 412 15.79 17.00 -26.51
C ARG A 412 16.96 16.20 -25.91
N LEU A 413 16.72 14.95 -25.50
CA LEU A 413 17.76 14.05 -24.98
C LEU A 413 18.74 13.61 -26.08
N ALA A 414 18.25 13.34 -27.29
CA ALA A 414 19.10 13.04 -28.45
C ALA A 414 19.98 14.25 -28.86
N MET A 415 19.41 15.45 -28.85
CA MET A 415 20.13 16.70 -29.14
C MET A 415 21.14 17.07 -28.04
N SER A 416 20.86 16.74 -26.78
CA SER A 416 21.81 16.86 -25.66
C SER A 416 23.02 15.94 -25.86
N ARG A 417 22.79 14.68 -26.27
CA ARG A 417 23.87 13.72 -26.59
C ARG A 417 24.68 14.13 -27.81
N TYR A 418 24.05 14.72 -28.83
CA TYR A 418 24.75 15.26 -30.01
C TYR A 418 25.64 16.46 -29.68
N ARG A 419 25.20 17.35 -28.78
CA ARG A 419 26.00 18.50 -28.29
C ARG A 419 27.20 18.09 -27.43
N LEU A 420 27.16 16.91 -26.81
CA LEU A 420 28.23 16.41 -25.96
C LEU A 420 29.33 15.63 -26.70
N GLY A 421 29.29 15.56 -28.04
CA GLY A 421 30.41 15.08 -28.85
C GLY A 421 30.78 13.60 -28.67
N LEU A 422 29.91 12.78 -28.10
CA LEU A 422 30.13 11.34 -27.91
C LEU A 422 29.95 10.62 -29.26
N ARG A 423 31.04 10.48 -30.03
CA ARG A 423 31.11 9.65 -31.24
C ARG A 423 31.60 8.25 -30.89
N GLY A 424 30.81 7.23 -31.23
CA GLY A 424 31.34 5.89 -31.52
C GLY A 424 30.39 4.74 -31.19
N VAL A 425 29.60 4.27 -32.17
CA VAL A 425 29.20 2.86 -32.39
C VAL A 425 28.92 2.68 -33.91
N PRO A 426 29.23 1.51 -34.53
CA PRO A 426 29.27 1.33 -35.99
C PRO A 426 27.90 1.11 -36.67
N ARG A 427 27.90 1.14 -38.00
CA ARG A 427 26.73 1.00 -38.88
C ARG A 427 26.11 -0.41 -38.85
N SER A 428 24.79 -0.43 -39.05
CA SER A 428 23.80 -1.49 -38.87
C SER A 428 23.85 -2.69 -39.82
N GLU A 429 24.92 -2.94 -40.57
CA GLU A 429 24.97 -4.06 -41.53
C GLU A 429 25.60 -5.35 -40.96
N GLU A 430 26.46 -5.27 -39.95
CA GLU A 430 27.09 -6.46 -39.34
C GLU A 430 26.20 -7.20 -38.32
N VAL A 431 25.16 -6.55 -37.79
CA VAL A 431 24.26 -7.17 -36.80
C VAL A 431 23.22 -8.07 -37.47
N MET A 432 22.84 -7.77 -38.72
CA MET A 432 21.87 -8.59 -39.46
C MET A 432 22.47 -9.94 -39.91
N THR A 433 23.77 -9.99 -40.20
CA THR A 433 24.44 -11.23 -40.65
C THR A 433 24.65 -12.23 -39.51
N MET A 434 24.80 -11.76 -38.26
CA MET A 434 24.90 -12.63 -37.08
C MET A 434 23.55 -13.26 -36.67
N VAL A 435 22.43 -12.60 -36.97
CA VAL A 435 21.09 -13.12 -36.65
C VAL A 435 20.66 -14.18 -37.65
N GLU A 436 20.97 -14.01 -38.94
CA GLU A 436 20.63 -15.00 -39.97
C GLU A 436 21.43 -16.31 -39.83
N GLN A 437 22.67 -16.27 -39.32
CA GLN A 437 23.47 -17.47 -39.07
C GLN A 437 22.98 -18.28 -37.86
N ASN A 438 22.52 -17.62 -36.78
CA ASN A 438 21.99 -18.31 -35.60
C ASN A 438 20.61 -18.95 -35.83
N VAL A 439 19.82 -18.43 -36.78
CA VAL A 439 18.50 -19.01 -37.11
C VAL A 439 18.63 -20.30 -37.95
N LEU A 440 19.70 -20.45 -38.74
CA LEU A 440 19.95 -21.66 -39.53
C LEU A 440 20.54 -22.81 -38.72
N GLU A 441 21.28 -22.55 -37.64
CA GLU A 441 21.85 -23.59 -36.78
C GLU A 441 20.83 -24.20 -35.80
N HIS A 442 19.69 -23.54 -35.54
CA HIS A 442 18.63 -24.05 -34.65
C HIS A 442 17.49 -24.79 -35.36
N ALA A 443 17.40 -24.72 -36.70
CA ALA A 443 16.40 -25.47 -37.47
C ALA A 443 16.76 -26.94 -37.73
N SER A 444 17.94 -27.41 -37.28
CA SER A 444 18.46 -28.76 -37.54
C SER A 444 18.19 -29.78 -36.40
N TYR A 445 17.51 -29.40 -35.32
CA TYR A 445 17.42 -30.24 -34.11
C TYR A 445 16.07 -30.92 -33.85
N ASP A 446 15.03 -30.69 -34.67
CA ASP A 446 13.65 -31.20 -34.42
C ASP A 446 13.14 -32.27 -35.41
N MET A 447 14.04 -33.05 -36.03
CA MET A 447 13.64 -34.26 -36.77
C MET A 447 14.47 -35.47 -36.36
N ALA A 448 14.20 -36.00 -35.18
CA ALA A 448 14.37 -37.41 -34.87
C ALA A 448 13.69 -37.72 -33.52
N ILE A 449 12.59 -38.48 -33.53
CA ILE A 449 12.41 -39.70 -32.73
C ILE A 449 11.10 -40.35 -33.19
N GLU A 450 11.30 -41.51 -33.81
CA GLU A 450 10.30 -42.43 -34.30
C GLU A 450 9.59 -43.17 -33.16
N LEU A 451 8.36 -43.55 -33.49
CA LEU A 451 7.56 -44.65 -32.97
C LEU A 451 8.40 -45.90 -32.61
N SER A 452 8.01 -46.59 -31.54
CA SER A 452 8.33 -48.00 -31.35
C SER A 452 7.10 -48.77 -30.84
N PRO A 453 6.89 -50.04 -31.25
CA PRO A 453 5.59 -50.69 -31.21
C PRO A 453 5.38 -51.62 -30.01
N ALA A 454 4.14 -52.11 -29.95
CA ALA A 454 3.53 -53.07 -29.06
C ALA A 454 4.38 -54.26 -28.55
N SER A 455 4.10 -54.62 -27.30
CA SER A 455 3.97 -56.00 -26.82
C SER A 455 2.88 -56.07 -25.77
#